data_AF-A0A1R1S659-F1
#
_entry.id   AF-A0A1R1S659-F1
#
_cell.length_a   1.000
_cell.length_b   1.000
_cell.length_c   1.000
_cell.angle_alpha   90.00
_cell.angle_beta   90.00
_cell.angle_gamma   90.00
#
_symmetry.space_group_name_H-M   'P 1'
#
loop_
_entity.id
_entity.type
_entity.pdbx_description
1 polymer ?
#
loop_
_entity_poly.entity_id
_entity_poly.type
_entity_poly.pdbx_seq_one_letter_code
_entity_poly.pdbx_strand_id
1 'polypeptide(L)'
;MHRYVITASVLAAGVALLTACGGSSDGPSGRAAPPAATSGPTGADGGDTVRTPSSAELDFTWFPEGTSTVSPLGIRHGEAMMPTVNQCDGKVTFGEEVTISFPCGTDRARGTLRVNEAADKLSIAWSSGVTDTFVKRADLTVPDPTITGTPDMDDLQRQLDELQGLVDDQTG
;
A
#
# COMPACT_ATOMS: atom_id res chain seq x y z
N MET A 1 25.85 -18.45 -27.96
CA MET A 1 25.48 -18.15 -29.36
C MET A 1 24.14 -18.84 -29.65
N HIS A 2 23.01 -18.14 -29.53
CA HIS A 2 21.71 -18.66 -29.98
C HIS A 2 21.04 -17.61 -30.85
N ARG A 3 20.68 -18.07 -32.06
CA ARG A 3 20.26 -17.28 -33.22
C ARG A 3 18.77 -16.92 -33.13
N TYR A 4 18.45 -15.77 -33.69
CA TYR A 4 17.14 -15.16 -33.90
C TYR A 4 16.12 -16.07 -34.60
N VAL A 5 14.85 -15.91 -34.25
CA VAL A 5 13.73 -16.01 -35.20
C VAL A 5 12.79 -14.83 -34.95
N ILE A 6 12.69 -13.95 -35.95
CA ILE A 6 11.75 -12.83 -36.04
C ILE A 6 10.54 -13.36 -36.83
N THR A 7 9.34 -13.28 -36.26
CA THR A 7 8.10 -13.58 -36.99
C THR A 7 7.27 -12.30 -37.06
N ALA A 8 7.23 -11.71 -38.26
CA ALA A 8 6.34 -10.62 -38.61
C ALA A 8 4.96 -11.15 -38.98
N SER A 9 3.90 -10.42 -38.62
CA SER A 9 2.56 -10.59 -39.20
C SER A 9 1.89 -9.22 -39.27
N VAL A 10 1.21 -8.99 -40.39
CA VAL A 10 0.92 -7.70 -41.00
C VAL A 10 -0.61 -7.50 -41.09
N LEU A 11 -1.05 -6.25 -40.94
CA LEU A 11 -2.31 -5.62 -41.40
C LEU A 11 -3.67 -6.07 -40.80
N ALA A 12 -4.34 -5.09 -40.18
CA ALA A 12 -5.72 -4.76 -40.52
C ALA A 12 -5.93 -3.25 -40.40
N ALA A 13 -6.29 -2.64 -41.53
CA ALA A 13 -6.58 -1.23 -41.69
C ALA A 13 -7.96 -0.87 -41.09
N GLY A 14 -8.07 0.35 -40.55
CA GLY A 14 -9.34 0.91 -40.09
C GLY A 14 -9.21 2.43 -39.96
N VAL A 15 -9.31 3.11 -41.09
CA VAL A 15 -9.30 4.57 -41.20
C VAL A 15 -10.68 5.10 -40.78
N ALA A 16 -10.73 5.91 -39.72
CA ALA A 16 -11.82 6.86 -39.51
C ALA A 16 -11.22 8.27 -39.45
N LEU A 17 -11.18 8.89 -40.64
CA LEU A 17 -10.90 10.30 -40.83
C LEU A 17 -12.09 11.11 -40.28
N LEU A 18 -11.85 11.94 -39.27
CA LEU A 18 -12.70 13.11 -39.00
C LEU A 18 -11.87 14.37 -39.19
N THR A 19 -12.36 15.15 -40.13
CA THR A 19 -11.82 16.37 -40.73
C THR A 19 -12.02 17.61 -39.84
N ALA A 20 -10.97 18.40 -39.65
CA ALA A 20 -11.00 19.86 -39.45
C ALA A 20 -9.57 20.36 -39.75
N CYS A 21 -9.25 20.81 -40.97
CA CYS A 21 -9.52 22.12 -41.58
C CYS A 21 -8.88 23.29 -40.81
N GLY A 22 -7.77 23.83 -41.35
CA GLY A 22 -7.38 25.23 -41.19
C GLY A 22 -5.90 25.51 -40.91
N GLY A 23 -5.16 25.93 -41.96
CA GLY A 23 -4.12 26.97 -41.82
C GLY A 23 -2.66 26.55 -41.88
N SER A 24 -1.98 26.91 -42.98
CA SER A 24 -0.53 26.85 -43.21
C SER A 24 0.30 27.66 -42.20
N SER A 25 1.53 27.19 -41.92
CA SER A 25 2.81 27.89 -42.22
C SER A 25 4.00 27.35 -41.39
N ASP A 26 5.06 27.00 -42.11
CA ASP A 26 6.51 27.08 -41.83
C ASP A 26 7.10 26.88 -40.42
N GLY A 27 8.00 25.89 -40.34
CA GLY A 27 9.36 26.11 -39.81
C GLY A 27 9.65 25.83 -38.33
N PRO A 28 10.91 25.52 -38.00
CA PRO A 28 11.30 24.59 -36.92
C PRO A 28 11.64 25.29 -35.60
N SER A 29 11.47 24.62 -34.45
CA SER A 29 12.29 24.78 -33.23
C SER A 29 11.73 23.94 -32.08
N GLY A 30 12.63 23.47 -31.21
CA GLY A 30 12.41 22.43 -30.22
C GLY A 30 11.30 22.66 -29.20
N ARG A 31 10.76 21.55 -28.71
CA ARG A 31 10.25 21.46 -27.33
C ARG A 31 10.30 20.01 -26.87
N ALA A 32 10.89 19.81 -25.70
CA ALA A 32 10.93 18.54 -25.00
C ALA A 32 9.52 17.97 -24.87
N ALA A 33 9.37 16.70 -25.25
CA ALA A 33 8.15 15.96 -25.00
C ALA A 33 7.95 15.80 -23.48
N PRO A 34 6.75 16.08 -22.94
CA PRO A 34 6.45 15.73 -21.56
C PRO A 34 6.47 14.19 -21.40
N PRO A 35 6.89 13.66 -20.24
CA PRO A 35 6.91 12.22 -20.02
C PRO A 35 5.50 11.65 -20.14
N ALA A 36 5.39 10.51 -20.82
CA ALA A 36 4.17 9.73 -20.90
C ALA A 36 3.65 9.42 -19.49
N ALA A 37 2.36 9.69 -19.25
CA ALA A 37 1.67 9.24 -18.05
C ALA A 37 1.79 7.72 -17.97
N THR A 38 2.44 7.25 -16.91
CA THR A 38 2.50 5.84 -16.54
C THR A 38 1.08 5.33 -16.34
N SER A 39 0.69 4.34 -17.15
CA SER A 39 -0.53 3.57 -16.95
C SER A 39 -0.54 3.01 -15.53
N GLY A 40 -1.51 3.43 -14.71
CA GLY A 40 -1.74 2.85 -13.39
C GLY A 40 -2.10 1.36 -13.51
N PRO A 41 -1.76 0.53 -12.51
CA PRO A 41 -2.13 -0.88 -12.51
C PRO A 41 -3.66 -1.00 -12.49
N THR A 42 -4.20 -1.56 -13.57
CA THR A 42 -5.58 -2.07 -13.62
C THR A 42 -5.56 -3.42 -12.91
N GLY A 43 -6.00 -3.42 -11.66
CA GLY A 43 -6.04 -4.62 -10.82
C GLY A 43 -6.88 -4.38 -9.58
N ALA A 44 -8.20 -4.33 -9.75
CA ALA A 44 -9.16 -4.50 -8.67
C ALA A 44 -10.37 -5.25 -9.25
N ASP A 45 -10.35 -6.57 -9.11
CA ASP A 45 -11.56 -7.38 -9.27
C ASP A 45 -12.54 -7.00 -8.15
N GLY A 46 -13.74 -6.58 -8.55
CA GLY A 46 -14.88 -6.35 -7.65
C GLY A 46 -15.25 -4.88 -7.46
N GLY A 47 -16.02 -4.34 -8.40
CA GLY A 47 -17.20 -3.47 -8.21
C GLY A 47 -17.17 -2.18 -7.36
N ASP A 48 -16.16 -1.95 -6.53
CA ASP A 48 -16.14 -0.85 -5.59
C ASP A 48 -15.38 0.32 -6.21
N THR A 49 -16.06 1.46 -6.33
CA THR A 49 -15.42 2.73 -6.69
C THR A 49 -14.36 3.05 -5.64
N VAL A 50 -13.14 3.33 -6.10
CA VAL A 50 -12.00 3.68 -5.25
C VAL A 50 -11.65 5.16 -5.41
N ARG A 51 -11.21 5.77 -4.32
CA ARG A 51 -10.83 7.19 -4.26
C ARG A 51 -9.55 7.42 -3.46
N THR A 52 -8.99 8.61 -3.60
CA THR A 52 -7.88 9.06 -2.77
C THR A 52 -8.38 9.25 -1.32
N PRO A 53 -7.71 8.65 -0.31
CA PRO A 53 -8.09 8.82 1.08
C PRO A 53 -7.66 10.17 1.64
N SER A 54 -8.38 10.66 2.65
CA SER A 54 -7.93 11.74 3.53
C SER A 54 -7.05 11.21 4.67
N SER A 55 -6.34 12.10 5.36
CA SER A 55 -5.50 11.74 6.52
C SER A 55 -6.30 11.07 7.65
N ALA A 56 -7.47 11.63 7.99
CA ALA A 56 -8.33 11.10 9.04
C ALA A 56 -8.88 9.70 8.71
N GLU A 57 -9.09 9.38 7.43
CA GLU A 57 -9.58 8.07 7.03
C GLU A 57 -8.52 6.98 7.15
N LEU A 58 -7.25 7.35 6.97
CA LEU A 58 -6.11 6.43 7.07
C LEU A 58 -5.68 6.18 8.50
N ASP A 59 -5.97 7.09 9.44
CA ASP A 59 -5.56 7.01 10.84
C ASP A 59 -6.27 5.84 11.57
N PHE A 60 -5.77 4.64 11.31
CA PHE A 60 -6.36 3.37 11.73
C PHE A 60 -5.37 2.22 11.64
N THR A 61 -5.69 1.09 12.30
CA THR A 61 -4.95 -0.15 12.12
C THR A 61 -5.66 -1.02 11.10
N TRP A 62 -5.01 -1.25 9.99
CA TRP A 62 -5.54 -1.92 8.81
C TRP A 62 -5.10 -3.39 8.80
N PHE A 63 -6.05 -4.30 8.65
CA PHE A 63 -5.78 -5.74 8.68
C PHE A 63 -5.83 -6.32 7.28
N PRO A 64 -4.90 -7.21 6.90
CA PRO A 64 -4.92 -7.82 5.57
C PRO A 64 -6.25 -8.50 5.28
N GLU A 65 -6.79 -8.30 4.09
CA GLU A 65 -8.00 -8.98 3.65
C GLU A 65 -7.70 -10.46 3.32
N GLY A 66 -8.59 -11.36 3.73
CA GLY A 66 -8.51 -12.78 3.41
C GLY A 66 -7.36 -13.52 4.13
N THR A 67 -6.63 -14.35 3.38
CA THR A 67 -5.55 -15.21 3.90
C THR A 67 -4.15 -14.66 3.61
N SER A 68 -4.03 -13.34 3.39
CA SER A 68 -2.75 -12.70 3.13
C SER A 68 -1.78 -12.89 4.30
N THR A 69 -0.50 -13.15 4.00
CA THR A 69 0.57 -13.32 4.99
C THR A 69 1.24 -12.00 5.38
N VAL A 70 0.75 -10.87 4.84
CA VAL A 70 1.24 -9.53 5.17
C VAL A 70 0.85 -9.19 6.61
N SER A 71 1.70 -8.48 7.33
CA SER A 71 1.38 -8.01 8.69
C SER A 71 0.32 -6.90 8.66
N PRO A 72 -0.44 -6.68 9.75
CA PRO A 72 -1.29 -5.49 9.90
C PRO A 72 -0.50 -4.20 9.66
N LEU A 73 -1.15 -3.19 9.09
CA LEU A 73 -0.56 -1.89 8.82
C LEU A 73 -1.13 -0.84 9.77
N GLY A 74 -0.31 -0.29 10.66
CA GLY A 74 -0.67 0.88 11.44
C GLY A 74 -0.37 2.16 10.65
N ILE A 75 -1.33 3.09 10.57
CA ILE A 75 -1.07 4.46 10.11
C ILE A 75 -1.59 5.42 11.17
N ARG A 76 -0.74 6.34 11.64
CA ARG A 76 -1.08 7.37 12.64
C ARG A 76 -0.40 8.67 12.26
N HIS A 77 -1.15 9.78 12.16
CA HIS A 77 -0.58 11.11 11.92
C HIS A 77 0.41 11.20 10.72
N GLY A 78 0.21 10.41 9.68
CA GLY A 78 1.10 10.37 8.51
C GLY A 78 2.36 9.49 8.67
N GLU A 79 2.52 8.81 9.79
CA GLU A 79 3.51 7.75 9.97
C GLU A 79 2.86 6.39 9.71
N ALA A 80 3.62 5.46 9.16
CA ALA A 80 3.17 4.10 8.88
C ALA A 80 4.08 3.09 9.56
N MET A 81 3.51 2.01 10.07
CA MET A 81 4.26 0.94 10.72
C MET A 81 3.73 -0.41 10.24
N MET A 82 4.63 -1.22 9.70
CA MET A 82 4.36 -2.63 9.43
C MET A 82 5.19 -3.45 10.41
N PRO A 83 4.57 -4.14 11.38
CA PRO A 83 5.27 -4.98 12.34
C PRO A 83 5.75 -6.23 11.59
N THR A 84 6.97 -6.18 11.10
CA THR A 84 7.70 -7.36 10.58
C THR A 84 8.78 -7.75 11.59
N VAL A 85 9.54 -8.82 11.30
CA VAL A 85 10.66 -9.29 12.16
C VAL A 85 11.65 -8.17 12.47
N ASN A 86 11.82 -7.22 11.54
CA ASN A 86 12.51 -5.95 11.80
C ASN A 86 11.46 -4.84 11.64
N GLN A 87 11.10 -4.17 12.73
CA GLN A 87 10.18 -3.04 12.68
C GLN A 87 10.60 -2.07 11.56
N CYS A 88 9.67 -1.79 10.65
CA CYS A 88 9.91 -0.93 9.51
C CYS A 88 8.98 0.26 9.57
N ASP A 89 9.51 1.36 10.08
CA ASP A 89 8.76 2.61 10.12
C ASP A 89 8.80 3.27 8.74
N GLY A 90 7.65 3.72 8.31
CA GLY A 90 7.39 4.35 7.03
C GLY A 90 6.68 5.68 7.18
N LYS A 91 6.45 6.34 6.05
CA LYS A 91 5.77 7.63 5.99
C LYS A 91 4.67 7.61 4.95
N VAL A 92 3.60 8.33 5.25
CA VAL A 92 2.50 8.63 4.33
C VAL A 92 2.61 10.09 3.92
N THR A 93 2.63 10.34 2.61
CA THR A 93 2.65 11.69 2.04
C THR A 93 1.31 11.98 1.37
N PHE A 94 0.71 13.11 1.74
CA PHE A 94 -0.57 13.56 1.21
C PHE A 94 -0.37 14.60 0.11
N GLY A 95 -1.02 14.40 -1.04
CA GLY A 95 -0.97 15.28 -2.21
C GLY A 95 -2.12 14.95 -3.17
N GLU A 96 -1.92 15.17 -4.48
CA GLU A 96 -2.87 14.71 -5.52
C GLU A 96 -3.07 13.19 -5.46
N GLU A 97 -1.98 12.47 -5.21
CA GLU A 97 -1.99 11.08 -4.78
C GLU A 97 -1.48 10.96 -3.35
N VAL A 98 -2.04 10.02 -2.61
CA VAL A 98 -1.52 9.64 -1.29
C VAL A 98 -0.58 8.47 -1.48
N THR A 99 0.64 8.61 -0.97
CA THR A 99 1.69 7.61 -1.14
C THR A 99 2.24 7.17 0.21
N ILE A 100 2.69 5.92 0.28
CA ILE A 100 3.36 5.32 1.43
C ILE A 100 4.76 4.90 1.03
N SER A 101 5.72 5.08 1.91
CA SER A 101 7.10 4.63 1.70
C SER A 101 7.69 4.00 2.95
N PHE A 102 8.38 2.87 2.77
CA PHE A 102 9.17 2.17 3.78
C PHE A 102 10.63 2.10 3.33
N PRO A 103 11.60 2.57 4.13
CA PRO A 103 13.01 2.57 3.74
C PRO A 103 13.62 1.16 3.73
N CYS A 104 13.02 0.19 4.43
CA CYS A 104 13.55 -1.16 4.56
C CYS A 104 12.90 -2.19 3.62
N GLY A 105 11.83 -1.82 2.90
CA GLY A 105 11.08 -2.74 2.05
C GLY A 105 11.77 -2.96 0.70
N THR A 106 11.81 -4.20 0.21
CA THR A 106 12.21 -4.50 -1.19
C THR A 106 10.99 -4.39 -2.10
N ASP A 107 10.00 -5.26 -1.92
CA ASP A 107 8.81 -5.32 -2.76
C ASP A 107 7.70 -4.36 -2.31
N ARG A 108 7.78 -3.91 -1.06
CA ARG A 108 6.84 -2.98 -0.41
C ARG A 108 7.53 -1.67 0.01
N ALA A 109 8.45 -1.20 -0.83
CA ALA A 109 9.23 0.01 -0.57
C ALA A 109 8.41 1.29 -0.74
N ARG A 110 7.58 1.36 -1.80
CA ARG A 110 6.76 2.51 -2.15
C ARG A 110 5.45 2.06 -2.77
N GLY A 111 4.35 2.71 -2.41
CA GLY A 111 3.04 2.42 -2.99
C GLY A 111 2.09 3.60 -2.93
N THR A 112 1.00 3.49 -3.70
CA THR A 112 -0.09 4.48 -3.74
C THR A 112 -1.29 3.91 -2.99
N LEU A 113 -1.90 4.72 -2.11
CA LEU A 113 -3.04 4.32 -1.28
C LEU A 113 -4.35 4.75 -1.94
N ARG A 114 -5.31 3.84 -1.94
CA ARG A 114 -6.70 4.10 -2.32
C ARG A 114 -7.63 3.47 -1.30
N VAL A 115 -8.76 4.11 -1.03
CA VAL A 115 -9.83 3.53 -0.21
C VAL A 115 -11.08 3.37 -1.05
N ASN A 116 -11.94 2.44 -0.67
CA ASN A 116 -13.30 2.41 -1.21
C ASN A 116 -14.13 3.62 -0.71
N GLU A 117 -15.31 3.82 -1.28
CA GLU A 117 -16.19 4.94 -0.92
C GLU A 117 -16.49 5.02 0.59
N ALA A 118 -16.70 3.86 1.24
CA ALA A 118 -17.01 3.76 2.67
C ALA A 118 -15.78 3.95 3.59
N ALA A 119 -14.57 4.01 3.03
CA ALA A 119 -13.32 4.10 3.77
C ALA A 119 -13.11 2.99 4.82
N ASP A 120 -13.65 1.80 4.60
CA ASP A 120 -13.46 0.60 5.42
C ASP A 120 -12.54 -0.43 4.74
N LYS A 121 -12.17 -0.19 3.48
CA LYS A 121 -11.20 -1.00 2.72
C LYS A 121 -10.10 -0.10 2.15
N LEU A 122 -8.85 -0.50 2.37
CA LEU A 122 -7.63 0.16 1.89
C LEU A 122 -6.91 -0.76 0.93
N SER A 123 -6.57 -0.26 -0.26
CA SER A 123 -5.70 -0.93 -1.21
C SER A 123 -4.42 -0.15 -1.40
N ILE A 124 -3.30 -0.86 -1.46
CA ILE A 124 -1.97 -0.30 -1.71
C ILE A 124 -1.42 -0.96 -2.97
N ALA A 125 -1.29 -0.15 -4.03
CA ALA A 125 -0.60 -0.56 -5.25
C ALA A 125 0.90 -0.25 -5.08
N TRP A 126 1.72 -1.28 -4.94
CA TRP A 126 3.17 -1.15 -4.76
C TRP A 126 3.87 -0.94 -6.10
N SER A 127 4.98 -0.22 -6.10
CA SER A 127 5.80 0.01 -7.30
C SER A 127 6.41 -1.28 -7.88
N SER A 128 6.44 -2.36 -7.09
CA SER A 128 6.85 -3.70 -7.52
C SER A 128 5.81 -4.40 -8.41
N GLY A 129 4.58 -3.87 -8.49
CA GLY A 129 3.44 -4.48 -9.19
C GLY A 129 2.57 -5.36 -8.28
N VAL A 130 2.97 -5.58 -7.02
CA VAL A 130 2.11 -6.23 -6.02
C VAL A 130 1.01 -5.26 -5.58
N THR A 131 -0.20 -5.78 -5.33
CA THR A 131 -1.26 -5.03 -4.67
C THR A 131 -1.66 -5.76 -3.40
N ASP A 132 -1.63 -5.04 -2.27
CA ASP A 132 -2.18 -5.54 -1.02
C ASP A 132 -3.49 -4.83 -0.71
N THR A 133 -4.39 -5.55 -0.05
CA THR A 133 -5.69 -5.05 0.36
C THR A 133 -5.88 -5.32 1.84
N PHE A 134 -6.41 -4.32 2.54
CA PHE A 134 -6.63 -4.30 3.96
C PHE A 134 -8.05 -3.82 4.27
N VAL A 135 -8.57 -4.22 5.43
CA VAL A 135 -9.90 -3.85 5.92
C VAL A 135 -9.79 -3.23 7.32
N LYS A 136 -10.68 -2.28 7.61
CA LYS A 136 -10.89 -1.77 8.97
C LYS A 136 -11.60 -2.85 9.78
N ARG A 137 -11.05 -3.14 10.96
CA ARG A 137 -11.63 -4.06 11.93
C ARG A 137 -11.78 -3.32 13.25
N ALA A 138 -12.96 -2.74 13.47
CA ALA A 138 -13.26 -2.03 14.72
C ALA A 138 -13.35 -2.99 15.93
N ASP A 139 -13.50 -4.29 15.69
CA ASP A 139 -13.49 -5.37 16.67
C ASP A 139 -12.09 -5.74 17.17
N LEU A 140 -11.04 -5.28 16.47
CA LEU A 140 -9.64 -5.59 16.78
C LEU A 140 -8.87 -4.30 17.01
N THR A 141 -8.88 -3.81 18.25
CA THR A 141 -7.93 -2.77 18.67
C THR A 141 -6.57 -3.42 18.86
N VAL A 142 -5.63 -3.17 17.94
CA VAL A 142 -4.21 -3.39 18.25
C VAL A 142 -3.81 -2.32 19.27
N PRO A 143 -3.21 -2.70 20.42
CA PRO A 143 -2.67 -1.74 21.37
C PRO A 143 -1.78 -0.74 20.64
N ASP A 144 -1.88 0.52 21.02
CA ASP A 144 -1.09 1.59 20.44
C ASP A 144 0.41 1.22 20.46
N PRO A 145 1.11 1.16 19.32
CA PRO A 145 2.53 0.82 19.28
C PRO A 145 3.42 1.88 19.95
N THR A 146 2.89 3.08 20.24
CA THR A 146 3.56 4.07 21.12
C THR A 146 3.43 3.77 22.60
N ILE A 147 2.71 2.70 22.98
CA ILE A 147 3.00 1.97 24.22
C ILE A 147 4.31 1.18 24.01
N THR A 148 5.38 1.91 23.71
CA THR A 148 6.74 1.58 24.15
C THR A 148 6.86 1.83 25.65
N GLY A 149 5.85 1.45 26.42
CA GLY A 149 6.07 1.16 27.82
C GLY A 149 6.94 -0.08 27.79
N THR A 150 8.25 0.07 28.01
CA THR A 150 9.04 -1.02 28.60
C THR A 150 8.11 -1.61 29.66
N PRO A 151 7.64 -2.87 29.50
CA PRO A 151 6.76 -3.45 30.50
C PRO A 151 7.46 -3.24 31.83
N ASP A 152 6.79 -2.56 32.74
CA ASP A 152 7.38 -2.19 34.02
C ASP A 152 7.95 -3.48 34.60
N MET A 153 9.25 -3.49 34.90
CA MET A 153 9.88 -4.71 35.41
C MET A 153 9.16 -5.18 36.68
N ASP A 154 8.61 -4.26 37.46
CA ASP A 154 7.83 -4.60 38.65
C ASP A 154 6.51 -5.30 38.28
N ASP A 155 5.85 -4.91 37.18
CA ASP A 155 4.62 -5.57 36.70
C ASP A 155 4.92 -6.92 36.04
N LEU A 156 6.03 -7.06 35.32
CA LEU A 156 6.49 -8.35 34.80
C LEU A 156 6.86 -9.32 35.91
N GLN A 157 7.56 -8.83 36.93
CA GLN A 157 8.01 -9.66 38.04
C GLN A 157 6.82 -10.09 38.90
N ARG A 158 5.82 -9.21 39.09
CA ARG A 158 4.52 -9.56 39.69
C ARG A 158 3.77 -10.63 38.89
N GLN A 159 3.71 -10.52 37.57
CA GLN A 159 3.07 -11.54 36.73
C GLN A 159 3.81 -12.89 36.77
N LEU A 160 5.15 -12.86 36.89
CA LEU A 160 5.96 -14.08 37.03
C LEU A 160 5.70 -14.78 38.38
N ASP A 161 5.63 -14.03 39.46
CA ASP A 161 5.35 -14.54 40.81
C ASP A 161 3.93 -15.13 40.91
N GLU A 162 2.93 -14.49 40.28
CA GLU A 162 1.56 -15.01 40.20
C GLU A 162 1.48 -16.33 39.41
N LEU A 163 2.26 -16.45 38.33
CA LEU A 163 2.35 -17.68 37.54
C LEU A 163 3.06 -18.82 38.29
N GLN A 164 4.11 -18.52 39.07
CA GLN A 164 4.80 -19.52 39.88
C GLN A 164 3.92 -20.03 41.03
N GLY A 165 3.17 -19.14 41.69
CA GLY A 165 2.23 -19.54 42.73
C GLY A 165 1.13 -20.51 42.24
N LEU A 166 0.67 -20.36 41.00
CA LEU A 166 -0.31 -21.27 40.39
C LEU A 166 0.28 -22.64 40.02
N VAL A 167 1.58 -22.71 39.73
CA VAL A 167 2.28 -23.97 39.45
C VAL A 167 2.54 -24.76 40.73
N ASP A 168 2.86 -24.06 41.82
CA ASP A 168 3.05 -24.69 43.14
C ASP A 168 1.73 -25.24 43.72
N ASP A 169 0.60 -24.56 43.47
CA ASP A 169 -0.73 -25.01 43.93
C ASP A 169 -1.27 -26.24 43.15
N GLN A 170 -0.75 -26.51 41.95
CA GLN A 170 -1.10 -27.72 41.17
C GLN A 170 -0.18 -28.92 41.41
N THR A 171 0.94 -28.73 42.11
CA THR A 171 1.89 -29.82 42.43
C THR A 171 1.84 -30.28 43.89
N GLY A 172 0.97 -29.67 44.71
CA GLY A 172 0.66 -30.06 46.10
C GLY A 172 -0.42 -31.12 46.25
#